data_AF-A0A3A3DQJ5-F1
#
_entry.id   AF-A0A3A3DQJ5-F1
#
_cell.length_a   1.000
_cell.length_b   1.000
_cell.length_c   1.000
_cell.angle_alpha   90.00
_cell.angle_beta   90.00
_cell.angle_gamma   90.00
#
_symmetry.space_group_name_H-M   'P 1'
#
loop_
_entity.id
_entity.type
_entity.pdbx_description
1 polymer ?
#
loop_
_entity_poly.entity_id
_entity_poly.type
_entity_poly.pdbx_seq_one_letter_code
_entity_poly.pdbx_strand_id
1 'polypeptide(L)'
;MDPSVSALISLIKKHNLPEISELYTRSNSSENIAQLKFMYQSALQSPEVYSFYQDLCTKVSASKAMPIGVIAGINDPARFTFFTPALKQNNGFSQANEQGNTALHILFSNPHNSVPPFNYIRSLLLFESNEGLIHALKQRNNQQLTAIECYFAYNTHFDNLPAHELSALLALIEAQTQLLPQQETVLAAICKKLKASEHVHQLSEDNHRILLLASTYKVSVSAVCDLLK
;
A
#
# COMPACT_ATOMS: atom_id res chain seq x y z
N MET A 1 -14.77 -18.57 -18.53
CA MET A 1 -13.62 -17.64 -18.68
C MET A 1 -14.18 -16.32 -19.19
N ASP A 2 -13.79 -15.20 -18.60
CA ASP A 2 -14.28 -13.86 -19.00
C ASP A 2 -13.93 -13.57 -20.48
N PRO A 3 -14.88 -13.07 -21.31
CA PRO A 3 -14.61 -12.76 -22.71
C PRO A 3 -13.44 -11.78 -22.92
N SER A 4 -13.30 -10.79 -22.05
CA SER A 4 -12.23 -9.79 -22.10
C SER A 4 -10.86 -10.41 -21.81
N VAL A 5 -10.79 -11.40 -20.92
CA VAL A 5 -9.58 -12.17 -20.63
C VAL A 5 -9.24 -13.10 -21.79
N SER A 6 -10.25 -13.69 -22.44
CA SER A 6 -10.06 -14.53 -23.62
C SER A 6 -9.45 -13.72 -24.78
N ALA A 7 -9.96 -12.52 -25.02
CA ALA A 7 -9.40 -11.59 -26.00
C ALA A 7 -7.96 -11.19 -25.65
N LEU A 8 -7.69 -10.87 -24.38
CA LEU A 8 -6.35 -10.55 -23.90
C LEU A 8 -5.36 -11.69 -24.18
N ILE A 9 -5.71 -12.94 -23.85
CA ILE A 9 -4.86 -14.11 -24.10
C ILE A 9 -4.54 -14.25 -25.59
N SER A 10 -5.54 -14.07 -26.46
CA SER A 10 -5.34 -14.11 -27.91
C SER A 10 -4.35 -13.04 -28.40
N LEU A 11 -4.40 -11.83 -27.84
CA LEU A 11 -3.49 -10.74 -28.20
C LEU A 11 -2.06 -10.96 -27.66
N ILE A 12 -1.94 -11.50 -26.43
CA ILE A 12 -0.65 -11.88 -25.84
C ILE A 12 0.06 -12.91 -26.72
N LYS A 13 -0.66 -13.95 -27.18
CA LYS A 13 -0.12 -14.97 -28.08
C LYS A 13 0.35 -14.43 -29.43
N LYS A 14 -0.24 -13.31 -29.88
CA LYS A 14 0.14 -12.62 -31.12
C LYS A 14 1.24 -11.58 -30.92
N HIS A 15 1.72 -11.37 -29.68
CA HIS A 15 2.69 -10.34 -29.32
C HIS A 15 2.30 -8.92 -29.74
N ASN A 16 0.99 -8.60 -29.79
CA ASN A 16 0.50 -7.31 -30.25
C ASN A 16 0.26 -6.33 -29.08
N LEU A 17 1.34 -5.71 -28.59
CA LEU A 17 1.29 -4.79 -27.44
C LEU A 17 0.36 -3.56 -27.65
N PRO A 18 0.32 -2.92 -28.84
CA PRO A 18 -0.64 -1.84 -29.10
C PRO A 18 -2.10 -2.27 -28.91
N GLU A 19 -2.50 -3.40 -29.51
CA GLU A 19 -3.89 -3.89 -29.39
C GLU A 19 -4.23 -4.31 -27.96
N ILE A 20 -3.26 -4.81 -27.17
CA ILE A 20 -3.48 -5.10 -25.74
C ILE A 20 -3.84 -3.82 -24.97
N SER A 21 -3.14 -2.71 -25.25
CA SER A 21 -3.39 -1.43 -24.60
C SER A 21 -4.73 -0.83 -25.04
N GLU A 22 -5.08 -0.98 -26.32
CA GLU A 22 -6.38 -0.57 -26.85
C GLU A 22 -7.53 -1.37 -26.24
N LEU A 23 -7.39 -2.70 -26.15
CA LEU A 23 -8.33 -3.59 -25.48
C LEU A 23 -8.56 -3.15 -24.04
N TYR A 24 -7.49 -2.87 -23.29
CA TYR A 24 -7.59 -2.42 -21.91
C TYR A 24 -8.32 -1.07 -21.81
N THR A 25 -8.01 -0.14 -22.70
CA THR A 25 -8.59 1.21 -22.68
C THR A 25 -10.09 1.19 -22.93
N ARG A 26 -10.56 0.42 -23.92
CA ARG A 26 -11.99 0.28 -24.26
C ARG A 26 -12.79 -0.58 -23.27
N SER A 27 -12.11 -1.44 -22.52
CA SER A 27 -12.76 -2.31 -21.53
C SER A 27 -13.34 -1.52 -20.36
N ASN A 28 -14.39 -2.04 -19.73
CA ASN A 28 -14.94 -1.43 -18.52
C ASN A 28 -14.13 -1.81 -17.26
N SER A 29 -14.48 -1.23 -16.11
CA SER A 29 -13.77 -1.44 -14.83
C SER A 29 -13.70 -2.93 -14.43
N SER A 30 -14.82 -3.67 -14.55
CA SER A 30 -14.86 -5.10 -14.18
C SER A 30 -13.96 -5.94 -15.08
N GLU A 31 -13.96 -5.66 -16.38
CA GLU A 31 -13.09 -6.33 -17.36
C GLU A 31 -11.62 -6.02 -17.10
N ASN A 32 -11.28 -4.76 -16.82
CA ASN A 32 -9.91 -4.36 -16.48
C ASN A 32 -9.41 -5.03 -15.19
N ILE A 33 -10.29 -5.22 -14.19
CA ILE A 33 -9.97 -6.00 -12.98
C ILE A 33 -9.67 -7.45 -13.36
N ALA A 34 -10.51 -8.08 -14.18
CA ALA A 34 -10.32 -9.46 -14.61
C ALA A 34 -9.02 -9.65 -15.40
N GLN A 35 -8.69 -8.71 -16.30
CA GLN A 35 -7.47 -8.68 -17.10
C GLN A 35 -6.21 -8.57 -16.22
N LEU A 36 -6.15 -7.59 -15.30
CA LEU A 36 -5.00 -7.42 -14.41
C LEU A 36 -4.85 -8.60 -13.43
N LYS A 37 -5.97 -9.14 -12.92
CA LYS A 37 -5.97 -10.35 -12.10
C LYS A 37 -5.39 -11.54 -12.86
N PHE A 38 -5.79 -11.73 -14.12
CA PHE A 38 -5.25 -12.78 -14.97
C PHE A 38 -3.74 -12.63 -15.17
N MET A 39 -3.25 -11.41 -15.47
CA MET A 39 -1.83 -11.16 -15.66
C MET A 39 -1.03 -11.49 -14.38
N TYR A 40 -1.51 -11.07 -13.21
CA TYR A 40 -0.88 -11.42 -11.93
C TYR A 40 -0.86 -12.93 -11.69
N GLN A 41 -2.00 -13.61 -11.86
CA GLN A 41 -2.08 -15.07 -11.68
C GLN A 41 -1.18 -15.84 -12.66
N SER A 42 -1.01 -15.31 -13.88
CA SER A 42 -0.13 -15.89 -14.88
C SER A 42 1.34 -15.68 -14.54
N ALA A 43 1.69 -14.52 -13.98
CA ALA A 43 3.04 -14.23 -13.49
C ALA A 43 3.48 -15.18 -12.37
N LEU A 44 2.54 -15.68 -11.56
CA LEU A 44 2.82 -16.60 -10.46
C LEU A 44 3.07 -18.05 -10.92
N GLN A 45 2.85 -18.39 -12.20
CA GLN A 45 3.04 -19.75 -12.70
C GLN A 45 4.53 -20.13 -12.80
N SER A 46 5.38 -19.20 -13.23
CA SER A 46 6.83 -19.41 -13.25
C SER A 46 7.61 -18.08 -13.15
N PRO A 47 8.82 -18.09 -12.57
CA PRO A 47 9.68 -16.90 -12.52
C PRO A 47 10.05 -16.36 -13.91
N GLU A 48 10.13 -17.23 -14.91
CA GLU A 48 10.52 -16.89 -16.29
C GLU A 48 9.53 -15.93 -16.97
N VAL A 49 8.24 -16.00 -16.62
CA VAL A 49 7.20 -15.15 -17.20
C VAL A 49 6.81 -13.98 -16.30
N TYR A 50 7.37 -13.90 -15.08
CA TYR A 50 6.96 -12.92 -14.08
C TYR A 50 7.15 -11.49 -14.59
N SER A 51 8.36 -11.16 -15.06
CA SER A 51 8.70 -9.83 -15.58
C SER A 51 7.85 -9.47 -16.79
N PHE A 52 7.63 -10.42 -17.70
CA PHE A 52 6.77 -10.22 -18.86
C PHE A 52 5.36 -9.75 -18.48
N TYR A 53 4.71 -10.42 -17.53
CA TYR A 53 3.37 -10.02 -17.08
C TYR A 53 3.36 -8.73 -16.25
N GLN A 54 4.43 -8.47 -15.49
CA GLN A 54 4.60 -7.20 -14.78
C GLN A 54 4.73 -6.02 -15.76
N ASP A 55 5.50 -6.19 -16.83
CA ASP A 55 5.68 -5.20 -17.89
C ASP A 55 4.38 -4.97 -18.67
N LEU A 56 3.60 -6.03 -18.93
CA LEU A 56 2.27 -5.90 -19.52
C LEU A 56 1.34 -5.08 -18.63
N CYS A 57 1.27 -5.38 -17.32
CA CYS A 57 0.49 -4.59 -16.36
C CYS A 57 0.92 -3.12 -16.37
N THR A 58 2.22 -2.86 -16.41
CA THR A 58 2.77 -1.50 -16.48
C THR A 58 2.34 -0.79 -17.75
N LYS A 59 2.42 -1.48 -18.89
CA LYS A 59 2.08 -0.91 -20.19
C LYS A 59 0.60 -0.53 -20.28
N VAL A 60 -0.30 -1.42 -19.86
CA VAL A 60 -1.74 -1.11 -19.88
C VAL A 60 -2.11 -0.06 -18.83
N SER A 61 -1.44 -0.07 -17.67
CA SER A 61 -1.67 0.93 -16.62
C SER A 61 -1.15 2.32 -17.01
N ALA A 62 -0.29 2.42 -18.03
CA ALA A 62 0.09 3.70 -18.64
C ALA A 62 -0.98 4.24 -19.59
N SER A 63 -1.77 3.38 -20.25
CA SER A 63 -2.83 3.83 -21.18
C SER A 63 -4.13 4.21 -20.47
N LYS A 64 -4.40 3.63 -19.29
CA LYS A 64 -5.57 3.92 -18.47
C LYS A 64 -5.27 3.64 -17.00
N ALA A 65 -5.80 4.49 -16.11
CA ALA A 65 -5.69 4.31 -14.67
C ALA A 65 -6.19 2.93 -14.22
N MET A 66 -5.54 2.36 -13.21
CA MET A 66 -5.98 1.09 -12.63
C MET A 66 -7.37 1.24 -12.00
N PRO A 67 -8.25 0.23 -12.12
CA PRO A 67 -9.52 0.23 -11.44
C PRO A 67 -9.35 0.30 -9.92
N ILE A 68 -10.24 1.03 -9.25
CA ILE A 68 -10.28 1.14 -7.78
C ILE A 68 -10.30 -0.26 -7.11
N GLY A 69 -11.01 -1.22 -7.70
CA GLY A 69 -11.06 -2.60 -7.19
C GLY A 69 -9.69 -3.30 -7.22
N VAL A 70 -8.80 -2.95 -8.14
CA VAL A 70 -7.41 -3.44 -8.15
C VAL A 70 -6.62 -2.78 -7.04
N ILE A 71 -6.73 -1.46 -6.85
CA ILE A 71 -6.07 -0.75 -5.74
C ILE A 71 -6.44 -1.39 -4.39
N ALA A 72 -7.74 -1.66 -4.18
CA ALA A 72 -8.26 -2.37 -3.00
C ALA A 72 -7.66 -3.78 -2.81
N GLY A 73 -7.29 -4.43 -3.91
CA GLY A 73 -6.69 -5.77 -3.93
C GLY A 73 -5.18 -5.80 -3.68
N ILE A 74 -4.48 -4.67 -3.70
CA ILE A 74 -3.04 -4.58 -3.41
C ILE A 74 -2.84 -4.53 -1.88
N ASN A 75 -3.10 -5.66 -1.24
CA ASN A 75 -3.17 -5.77 0.22
C ASN A 75 -2.05 -6.61 0.83
N ASP A 76 -1.18 -7.23 0.03
CA ASP A 76 -0.05 -8.03 0.51
C ASP A 76 1.26 -7.64 -0.20
N PRO A 77 2.43 -7.97 0.38
CA PRO A 77 3.72 -7.60 -0.18
C PRO A 77 3.98 -8.13 -1.60
N ALA A 78 3.48 -9.33 -1.95
CA ALA A 78 3.72 -9.93 -3.25
C ALA A 78 2.94 -9.20 -4.35
N ARG A 79 1.66 -8.88 -4.09
CA ARG A 79 0.86 -8.03 -4.99
C ARG A 79 1.44 -6.63 -5.10
N PHE A 80 1.85 -6.02 -3.99
CA PHE A 80 2.44 -4.68 -4.01
C PHE A 80 3.72 -4.66 -4.85
N THR A 81 4.60 -5.64 -4.66
CA THR A 81 5.83 -5.77 -5.46
C THR A 81 5.51 -5.94 -6.95
N PHE A 82 4.57 -6.82 -7.29
CA PHE A 82 4.17 -7.05 -8.67
C PHE A 82 3.60 -5.78 -9.33
N PHE A 83 2.68 -5.08 -8.66
CA PHE A 83 2.03 -3.90 -9.22
C PHE A 83 2.81 -2.59 -9.04
N THR A 84 3.96 -2.59 -8.33
CA THR A 84 4.76 -1.38 -8.11
C THR A 84 5.10 -0.62 -9.41
N PRO A 85 5.60 -1.27 -10.49
CA PRO A 85 5.86 -0.57 -11.75
C PRO A 85 4.60 0.04 -12.39
N ALA A 86 3.45 -0.63 -12.27
CA ALA A 86 2.16 -0.13 -12.73
C ALA A 86 1.65 1.05 -11.87
N LEU A 87 1.87 1.02 -10.54
CA LEU A 87 1.51 2.10 -9.62
C LEU A 87 2.29 3.40 -9.89
N LYS A 88 3.47 3.32 -10.51
CA LYS A 88 4.22 4.50 -10.97
C LYS A 88 3.52 5.21 -12.14
N GLN A 89 2.68 4.50 -12.88
CA GLN A 89 1.95 5.06 -14.02
C GLN A 89 0.66 5.74 -13.55
N ASN A 90 0.22 6.78 -14.26
CA ASN A 90 -1.09 7.43 -14.06
C ASN A 90 -1.41 7.78 -12.59
N ASN A 91 -0.40 8.24 -11.85
CA ASN A 91 -0.49 8.56 -10.42
C ASN A 91 -1.05 7.40 -9.57
N GLY A 92 -0.78 6.15 -9.96
CA GLY A 92 -1.35 4.95 -9.36
C GLY A 92 -1.12 4.85 -7.85
N PHE A 93 0.04 5.28 -7.33
CA PHE A 93 0.29 5.34 -5.90
C PHE A 93 -0.69 6.24 -5.13
N SER A 94 -1.15 7.34 -5.74
CA SER A 94 -2.09 8.30 -5.14
C SER A 94 -3.55 7.99 -5.47
N GLN A 95 -3.83 6.97 -6.32
CA GLN A 95 -5.19 6.53 -6.55
C GLN A 95 -5.76 5.93 -5.27
N ALA A 96 -6.95 6.37 -4.92
CA ALA A 96 -7.64 5.95 -3.72
C ALA A 96 -8.99 5.30 -4.05
N ASN A 97 -9.41 4.40 -3.17
CA ASN A 97 -10.74 3.84 -3.22
C ASN A 97 -11.80 4.81 -2.66
N GLU A 98 -13.05 4.36 -2.60
CA GLU A 98 -14.18 5.15 -2.09
C GLU A 98 -13.99 5.64 -0.63
N GLN A 99 -13.15 4.97 0.15
CA GLN A 99 -12.83 5.35 1.53
C GLN A 99 -11.62 6.30 1.62
N GLY A 100 -11.07 6.74 0.48
CA GLY A 100 -9.85 7.54 0.41
C GLY A 100 -8.58 6.73 0.67
N ASN A 101 -8.65 5.40 0.75
CA ASN A 101 -7.49 4.55 1.01
C ASN A 101 -6.73 4.29 -0.29
N THR A 102 -5.45 4.65 -0.31
CA THR A 102 -4.50 4.23 -1.36
C THR A 102 -4.00 2.81 -1.11
N ALA A 103 -3.26 2.24 -2.07
CA ALA A 103 -2.61 0.94 -1.91
C ALA A 103 -1.75 0.84 -0.62
N LEU A 104 -1.10 1.95 -0.20
CA LEU A 104 -0.33 1.98 1.03
C LEU A 104 -1.20 1.86 2.27
N HIS A 105 -2.32 2.59 2.34
CA HIS A 105 -3.26 2.49 3.47
C HIS A 105 -3.75 1.05 3.64
N ILE A 106 -4.10 0.40 2.53
CA ILE A 106 -4.61 -0.97 2.51
C ILE A 106 -3.51 -1.95 2.95
N LEU A 107 -2.32 -1.86 2.37
CA LEU A 107 -1.19 -2.73 2.68
C LEU A 107 -0.74 -2.63 4.15
N PHE A 108 -0.74 -1.40 4.70
CA PHE A 108 -0.29 -1.11 6.06
C PHE A 108 -1.31 -1.49 7.12
N SER A 109 -2.60 -1.41 6.80
CA SER A 109 -3.70 -1.76 7.71
C SER A 109 -4.08 -3.24 7.68
N ASN A 110 -3.54 -4.04 6.75
CA ASN A 110 -3.99 -5.43 6.57
C ASN A 110 -3.63 -6.32 7.78
N PRO A 111 -4.63 -6.91 8.49
CA PRO A 111 -4.39 -7.78 9.63
C PRO A 111 -3.76 -9.13 9.25
N HIS A 112 -3.74 -9.51 7.97
CA HIS A 112 -3.04 -10.71 7.50
C HIS A 112 -1.56 -10.46 7.21
N ASN A 113 -1.11 -9.20 7.27
CA ASN A 113 0.27 -8.82 7.04
C ASN A 113 0.92 -8.47 8.37
N SER A 114 1.65 -9.43 8.97
CA SER A 114 2.28 -9.23 10.28
C SER A 114 3.30 -8.11 10.28
N VAL A 115 4.04 -7.99 9.19
CA VAL A 115 5.07 -6.96 9.01
C VAL A 115 4.92 -6.36 7.62
N PRO A 116 4.36 -5.15 7.50
CA PRO A 116 4.34 -4.44 6.23
C PRO A 116 5.75 -4.24 5.66
N PRO A 117 5.91 -4.19 4.32
CA PRO A 117 7.23 -4.17 3.68
C PRO A 117 7.84 -2.76 3.69
N PHE A 118 8.04 -2.18 4.88
CA PHE A 118 8.54 -0.82 5.05
C PHE A 118 9.93 -0.65 4.44
N ASN A 119 10.82 -1.63 4.56
CA ASN A 119 12.16 -1.58 3.99
C ASN A 119 12.15 -1.55 2.46
N TYR A 120 11.24 -2.30 1.83
CA TYR A 120 11.04 -2.23 0.38
C TYR A 120 10.52 -0.84 -0.03
N ILE A 121 9.51 -0.32 0.67
CA ILE A 121 8.92 1.00 0.36
C ILE A 121 9.93 2.13 0.59
N ARG A 122 10.73 2.07 1.65
CA ARG A 122 11.83 3.01 1.88
C ARG A 122 12.83 2.95 0.73
N SER A 123 13.18 1.74 0.28
CA SER A 123 14.09 1.58 -0.85
C SER A 123 13.52 2.22 -2.11
N LEU A 124 12.21 2.10 -2.36
CA LEU A 124 11.54 2.79 -3.48
C LEU A 124 11.65 4.32 -3.36
N LEU A 125 11.45 4.90 -2.17
CA LEU A 125 11.55 6.36 -1.98
C LEU A 125 12.93 6.93 -2.34
N LEU A 126 14.00 6.14 -2.21
CA LEU A 126 15.36 6.56 -2.53
C LEU A 126 15.60 6.70 -4.05
N PHE A 127 14.67 6.24 -4.89
CA PHE A 127 14.76 6.40 -6.34
C PHE A 127 13.87 7.55 -6.82
N GLU A 128 14.47 8.52 -7.50
CA GLU A 128 13.83 9.75 -8.01
C GLU A 128 12.55 9.49 -8.84
N SER A 129 12.47 8.34 -9.52
CA SER A 129 11.28 7.92 -10.29
C SER A 129 9.99 7.71 -9.50
N ASN A 130 9.97 7.95 -8.18
CA ASN A 130 8.86 7.60 -7.28
C ASN A 130 8.24 8.80 -6.54
N GLU A 131 8.21 9.99 -7.15
CA GLU A 131 7.53 11.16 -6.55
C GLU A 131 6.08 10.87 -6.13
N GLY A 132 5.35 10.09 -6.93
CA GLY A 132 3.98 9.66 -6.60
C GLY A 132 3.86 8.85 -5.31
N LEU A 133 4.92 8.15 -4.89
CA LEU A 133 4.96 7.41 -3.63
C LEU A 133 5.04 8.36 -2.42
N ILE A 134 5.81 9.44 -2.53
CA ILE A 134 5.89 10.48 -1.49
C ILE A 134 4.53 11.13 -1.28
N HIS A 135 3.81 11.43 -2.37
CA HIS A 135 2.45 11.96 -2.30
C HIS A 135 1.49 10.97 -1.61
N ALA A 136 1.56 9.68 -1.98
CA ALA A 136 0.72 8.65 -1.40
C ALA A 136 0.93 8.43 0.11
N LEU A 137 2.16 8.60 0.61
CA LEU A 137 2.46 8.54 2.06
C LEU A 137 1.80 9.67 2.84
N LYS A 138 1.69 10.87 2.24
CA LYS A 138 1.10 12.05 2.88
C LYS A 138 -0.41 12.12 2.76
N GLN A 139 -0.98 11.38 1.81
CA GLN A 139 -2.40 11.40 1.55
C GLN A 139 -3.15 10.91 2.79
N ARG A 140 -4.13 11.70 3.24
CA ARG A 140 -5.06 11.30 4.29
C ARG A 140 -6.30 10.69 3.67
N ASN A 141 -6.77 9.58 4.22
CA ASN A 141 -8.03 8.96 3.82
C ASN A 141 -9.26 9.72 4.37
N ASN A 142 -10.46 9.19 4.17
CA ASN A 142 -11.69 9.84 4.64
C ASN A 142 -11.79 9.94 6.18
N GLN A 143 -11.00 9.14 6.91
CA GLN A 143 -10.86 9.23 8.38
C GLN A 143 -9.76 10.20 8.82
N GLN A 144 -9.19 10.96 7.88
CA GLN A 144 -8.06 11.85 8.11
C GLN A 144 -6.79 11.12 8.55
N LEU A 145 -6.62 9.83 8.23
CA LEU A 145 -5.43 9.06 8.56
C LEU A 145 -4.54 8.90 7.32
N THR A 146 -3.24 9.11 7.49
CA THR A 146 -2.19 8.69 6.55
C THR A 146 -2.00 7.18 6.56
N ALA A 147 -1.24 6.64 5.61
CA ALA A 147 -0.95 5.21 5.57
C ALA A 147 -0.25 4.71 6.84
N ILE A 148 0.72 5.47 7.38
CA ILE A 148 1.43 5.12 8.62
C ILE A 148 0.50 5.20 9.83
N GLU A 149 -0.37 6.20 9.90
CA GLU A 149 -1.38 6.28 10.97
C GLU A 149 -2.40 5.13 10.86
N CYS A 150 -2.75 4.69 9.65
CA CYS A 150 -3.55 3.47 9.43
C CYS A 150 -2.83 2.20 9.89
N TYR A 151 -1.51 2.08 9.69
CA TYR A 151 -0.74 0.99 10.30
C TYR A 151 -0.95 1.01 11.82
N PHE A 152 -0.71 2.15 12.47
CA PHE A 152 -0.88 2.31 13.92
C PHE A 152 -2.29 1.99 14.42
N ALA A 153 -3.33 2.39 13.68
CA ALA A 153 -4.71 2.23 14.10
C ALA A 153 -5.28 0.82 13.89
N TYR A 154 -4.83 0.11 12.84
CA TYR A 154 -5.56 -1.06 12.32
C TYR A 154 -4.74 -2.34 12.19
N ASN A 155 -3.41 -2.26 12.07
CA ASN A 155 -2.61 -3.47 12.02
C ASN A 155 -2.58 -4.12 13.42
N THR A 156 -3.08 -5.35 13.50
CA THR A 156 -3.30 -6.08 14.75
C THR A 156 -2.06 -6.78 15.31
N HIS A 157 -0.91 -6.69 14.63
CA HIS A 157 0.34 -7.31 15.08
C HIS A 157 1.17 -6.31 15.88
N PHE A 158 1.29 -6.56 17.18
CA PHE A 158 2.02 -5.69 18.11
C PHE A 158 3.39 -6.26 18.50
N ASP A 159 3.80 -7.36 17.88
CA ASP A 159 5.16 -7.86 18.01
C ASP A 159 6.17 -6.80 17.55
N ASN A 160 7.35 -6.83 18.18
CA ASN A 160 8.43 -5.94 17.80
C ASN A 160 8.85 -6.20 16.35
N LEU A 161 8.85 -5.13 15.55
CA LEU A 161 9.34 -5.17 14.17
C LEU A 161 10.80 -5.66 14.09
N PRO A 162 11.16 -6.46 13.07
CA PRO A 162 12.55 -6.72 12.74
C PRO A 162 13.34 -5.41 12.58
N ALA A 163 14.61 -5.41 12.99
CA ALA A 163 15.41 -4.19 13.06
C ALA A 163 15.47 -3.39 11.75
N HIS A 164 15.50 -4.07 10.59
CA HIS A 164 15.51 -3.42 9.28
C HIS A 164 14.17 -2.78 8.93
N GLU A 165 13.05 -3.39 9.34
CA GLU A 165 11.71 -2.84 9.14
C GLU A 165 11.42 -1.69 10.10
N LEU A 166 11.86 -1.78 11.36
CA LEU A 166 11.78 -0.68 12.32
C LEU A 166 12.55 0.54 11.81
N SER A 167 13.82 0.33 11.42
CA SER A 167 14.68 1.40 10.89
C SER A 167 14.08 2.00 9.62
N ALA A 168 13.43 1.18 8.79
CA ALA A 168 12.76 1.67 7.61
C ALA A 168 11.52 2.50 7.90
N LEU A 169 10.67 2.05 8.83
CA LEU A 169 9.49 2.78 9.24
C LEU A 169 9.85 4.13 9.87
N LEU A 170 10.90 4.21 10.68
CA LEU A 170 11.41 5.49 11.21
C LEU A 170 11.78 6.48 10.08
N ALA A 171 12.48 6.00 9.05
CA ALA A 171 12.81 6.83 7.88
C ALA A 171 11.57 7.25 7.08
N LEU A 172 10.55 6.38 6.96
CA LEU A 172 9.28 6.72 6.34
C LEU A 172 8.51 7.78 7.14
N ILE A 173 8.50 7.66 8.47
CA ILE A 173 7.92 8.66 9.38
C ILE A 173 8.62 9.99 9.22
N GLU A 174 9.96 10.01 9.17
CA GLU A 174 10.72 11.24 8.96
C GLU A 174 10.36 11.89 7.61
N ALA A 175 10.37 11.13 6.53
CA ALA A 175 9.98 11.61 5.21
C ALA A 175 8.54 12.15 5.16
N GLN A 176 7.61 11.54 5.91
CA GLN A 176 6.22 12.01 6.00
C GLN A 176 6.07 13.27 6.86
N THR A 177 6.70 13.30 8.04
CA THR A 177 6.51 14.33 9.09
C THR A 177 7.18 15.66 8.74
N GLN A 178 8.25 15.67 7.95
CA GLN A 178 8.84 16.91 7.44
C GLN A 178 7.84 17.75 6.60
N LEU A 179 6.72 17.17 6.20
CA LEU A 179 5.84 17.69 5.16
C LEU A 179 4.38 17.85 5.62
N LEU A 180 4.05 17.50 6.87
CA LEU A 180 2.70 17.57 7.42
C LEU A 180 2.69 18.14 8.85
N PRO A 181 1.71 19.00 9.20
CA PRO A 181 1.48 19.38 10.58
C PRO A 181 0.94 18.19 11.38
N GLN A 182 1.46 18.01 12.60
CA GLN A 182 1.00 16.98 13.53
C GLN A 182 -0.39 17.33 14.09
N GLN A 183 -1.24 16.33 14.27
CA GLN A 183 -2.61 16.49 14.77
C GLN A 183 -2.79 15.66 16.05
N GLU A 184 -2.69 16.29 17.22
CA GLU A 184 -2.82 15.60 18.52
C GLU A 184 -4.15 14.83 18.66
N THR A 185 -5.22 15.34 18.03
CA THR A 185 -6.53 14.68 17.99
C THR A 185 -6.49 13.33 17.29
N VAL A 186 -5.59 13.13 16.32
CA VAL A 186 -5.40 11.86 15.62
C VAL A 186 -4.70 10.84 16.53
N LEU A 187 -3.69 11.25 17.30
CA LEU A 187 -3.07 10.39 18.30
C LEU A 187 -4.09 9.85 19.29
N ALA A 188 -4.93 10.73 19.86
CA ALA A 188 -5.98 10.34 20.78
C ALA A 188 -6.98 9.35 20.15
N ALA A 189 -7.34 9.56 18.87
CA ALA A 189 -8.23 8.66 18.14
C ALA A 189 -7.58 7.28 17.87
N ILE A 190 -6.29 7.24 17.55
CA ILE A 190 -5.52 5.99 17.39
C ILE A 190 -5.46 5.25 18.73
N CYS A 191 -5.06 5.92 19.81
CA CYS A 191 -5.01 5.31 21.15
C CYS A 191 -6.37 4.77 21.58
N LYS A 192 -7.47 5.48 21.29
CA LYS A 192 -8.83 5.00 21.55
C LYS A 192 -9.15 3.70 20.77
N LYS A 193 -8.68 3.57 19.52
CA LYS A 193 -8.83 2.33 18.75
C LYS A 193 -7.97 1.19 19.32
N LEU A 194 -6.72 1.47 19.67
CA LEU A 194 -5.82 0.50 20.27
C LEU A 194 -6.33 -0.03 21.61
N LYS A 195 -6.92 0.83 22.44
CA LYS A 195 -7.62 0.45 23.68
C LYS A 195 -8.72 -0.59 23.48
N ALA A 196 -9.40 -0.55 22.34
CA ALA A 196 -10.46 -1.49 21.99
C ALA A 196 -9.93 -2.82 21.42
N SER A 197 -8.61 -2.94 21.20
CA SER A 197 -7.99 -4.17 20.72
C SER A 197 -7.85 -5.21 21.84
N GLU A 198 -8.11 -6.47 21.52
CA GLU A 198 -7.88 -7.60 22.43
C GLU A 198 -6.40 -7.75 22.82
N HIS A 199 -5.48 -7.25 21.99
CA HIS A 199 -4.03 -7.31 22.19
C HIS A 199 -3.44 -6.06 22.86
N VAL A 200 -4.26 -5.14 23.38
CA VAL A 200 -3.78 -3.91 24.05
C VAL A 200 -2.78 -4.19 25.17
N HIS A 201 -2.90 -5.33 25.85
CA HIS A 201 -1.99 -5.75 26.93
C HIS A 201 -0.53 -5.97 26.48
N GLN A 202 -0.28 -6.09 25.17
CA GLN A 202 1.07 -6.21 24.59
C GLN A 202 1.76 -4.84 24.40
N LEU A 203 1.01 -3.75 24.53
CA LEU A 203 1.48 -2.40 24.33
C LEU A 203 2.07 -1.82 25.63
N SER A 204 3.32 -2.17 25.90
CA SER A 204 4.13 -1.59 27.00
C SER A 204 4.98 -0.41 26.51
N GLU A 205 5.66 0.27 27.45
CA GLU A 205 6.56 1.39 27.14
C GLU A 205 7.69 1.01 26.15
N ASP A 206 8.19 -0.23 26.22
CA ASP A 206 9.25 -0.74 25.36
C ASP A 206 8.75 -1.27 24.00
N ASN A 207 7.42 -1.30 23.79
CA ASN A 207 6.85 -1.82 22.55
C ASN A 207 7.16 -0.87 21.37
N HIS A 208 7.65 -1.42 20.27
CA HIS A 208 8.00 -0.63 19.07
C HIS A 208 6.84 0.26 18.59
N ARG A 209 5.58 -0.20 18.67
CA ARG A 209 4.41 0.59 18.29
C ARG A 209 4.29 1.88 19.10
N ILE A 210 4.54 1.80 20.41
CA ILE A 210 4.47 2.93 21.33
C ILE A 210 5.61 3.90 21.06
N LEU A 211 6.84 3.38 20.91
CA LEU A 211 8.01 4.18 20.54
C LEU A 211 7.80 4.94 19.21
N LEU A 212 7.21 4.27 18.22
CA LEU A 212 6.92 4.84 16.90
C LEU A 212 5.79 5.89 16.94
N LEU A 213 4.74 5.67 17.72
CA LEU A 213 3.69 6.66 17.95
C LEU A 213 4.26 7.91 18.64
N ALA A 214 5.03 7.73 19.72
CA ALA A 214 5.70 8.81 20.42
C ALA A 214 6.59 9.62 19.47
N SER A 215 7.37 8.94 18.64
CA SER A 215 8.24 9.56 17.61
C SER A 215 7.44 10.31 16.55
N THR A 216 6.36 9.71 16.03
CA THR A 216 5.52 10.30 14.97
C THR A 216 4.86 11.60 15.42
N TYR A 217 4.42 11.65 16.67
CA TYR A 217 3.73 12.80 17.25
C TYR A 217 4.63 13.72 18.09
N LYS A 218 5.94 13.43 18.19
CA LYS A 218 6.92 14.18 18.99
C LYS A 218 6.48 14.37 20.45
N VAL A 219 5.92 13.33 21.04
CA VAL A 219 5.52 13.27 22.46
C VAL A 219 6.35 12.24 23.22
N SER A 220 6.30 12.24 24.54
CA SER A 220 6.93 11.18 25.33
C SER A 220 6.18 9.85 25.20
N VAL A 221 6.91 8.74 25.40
CA VAL A 221 6.32 7.39 25.52
C VAL A 221 5.25 7.36 26.60
N SER A 222 5.52 7.97 27.75
CA SER A 222 4.57 8.06 28.87
C SER A 222 3.25 8.72 28.47
N ALA A 223 3.28 9.78 27.65
CA ALA A 223 2.06 10.44 27.18
C ALA A 223 1.20 9.52 26.30
N VAL A 224 1.82 8.69 25.46
CA VAL A 224 1.10 7.68 24.66
C VAL A 224 0.51 6.61 25.57
N CYS A 225 1.27 6.12 26.55
CA CYS A 225 0.81 5.12 27.51
C CYS A 225 -0.34 5.64 28.39
N ASP A 226 -0.31 6.92 28.80
CA ASP A 226 -1.41 7.54 29.54
C ASP A 226 -2.70 7.62 28.71
N LEU A 227 -2.59 7.84 27.39
CA LEU A 227 -3.72 7.76 26.47
C LEU A 227 -4.22 6.32 26.25
N LEU A 228 -3.45 5.30 26.63
CA LEU A 228 -3.81 3.87 26.54
C LEU A 228 -4.38 3.27 27.84
N LYS A 229 -4.30 3.98 28.97
CA LYS A 229 -5.00 3.66 30.23
C LYS A 229 -6.48 4.00 30.16
#